data_AF-M3K707-F1
#
_entry.id   AF-M3K707-F1
#
_cell.length_a   1.000
_cell.length_b   1.000
_cell.length_c   1.000
_cell.angle_alpha   90.00
_cell.angle_beta   90.00
_cell.angle_gamma   90.00
#
_symmetry.space_group_name_H-M   'P 1'
#
loop_
_entity.id
_entity.type
_entity.pdbx_description
1 polymer ?
#
loop_
_entity_poly.entity_id
_entity_poly.type
_entity_poly.pdbx_seq_one_letter_code
_entity_poly.pdbx_strand_id
1 'polypeptide(L)'
;FGIFLLFKYTVMSDTNKKDTADLSKKTADEIFVDLGGKKVPWSRINKPHAVVHPTDHHPQVDANSFPDIEPEQKQKENIKEFEQQVLQPNLHKPNVDANSFPDIEPEAKKREELLESQRAKKED
;
A
#
# COMPACT_ATOMS: atom_id res chain seq x y z
N PHE A 1 63.70 -1.06 -7.48
CA PHE A 1 63.41 -0.33 -6.23
C PHE A 1 61.90 -0.18 -6.13
N GLY A 2 61.25 -1.03 -5.32
CA GLY A 2 59.79 -1.15 -5.25
C GLY A 2 59.16 -0.19 -4.25
N ILE A 3 58.04 0.43 -4.63
CA ILE A 3 57.26 1.35 -3.80
C ILE A 3 56.42 0.51 -2.83
N PHE A 4 56.75 0.56 -1.53
CA PHE A 4 55.92 0.02 -0.46
C PHE A 4 54.80 1.02 -0.13
N LEU A 5 53.59 0.74 -0.61
CA LEU A 5 52.38 1.47 -0.24
C LEU A 5 51.88 0.96 1.12
N LEU A 6 52.24 1.67 2.18
CA LEU A 6 51.82 1.38 3.54
C LEU A 6 50.37 1.88 3.75
N PHE A 7 49.38 1.03 3.49
CA PHE A 7 48.00 1.31 3.87
C PHE A 7 47.85 1.25 5.39
N LYS A 8 47.84 2.41 6.03
CA LYS A 8 47.42 2.54 7.43
C LYS A 8 45.91 2.40 7.51
N TYR A 9 45.45 1.19 7.82
CA TYR A 9 44.09 0.98 8.30
C TYR A 9 43.95 1.67 9.67
N THR A 10 43.36 2.86 9.66
CA THR A 10 42.76 3.42 10.88
C THR A 10 41.47 2.66 11.09
N VAL A 11 41.51 1.66 11.98
CA VAL A 11 40.30 1.07 12.54
C VAL A 11 39.65 2.18 13.36
N MET A 12 38.68 2.86 12.77
CA MET A 12 37.75 3.71 13.51
C MET A 12 36.94 2.75 14.38
N SER A 13 37.40 2.52 15.60
CA SER A 13 36.61 1.84 16.62
C SER A 13 35.38 2.71 16.84
N ASP A 14 34.22 2.24 16.38
CA ASP A 14 32.95 2.82 16.78
C ASP A 14 32.93 2.82 18.30
N THR A 15 33.12 4.00 18.89
CA THR A 15 32.80 4.21 20.29
C THR A 15 31.29 4.07 20.38
N ASN A 16 30.83 2.84 20.55
CA ASN A 16 29.62 2.57 21.30
C ASN A 16 29.86 3.25 22.64
N LYS A 17 29.44 4.51 22.74
CA LYS A 17 29.21 5.18 24.00
C LYS A 17 28.16 4.31 24.67
N LYS A 18 28.62 3.34 25.44
CA LYS A 18 27.83 2.79 26.52
C LYS A 18 27.57 4.01 27.37
N ASP A 19 26.37 4.56 27.24
CA ASP A 19 25.80 5.44 28.23
C ASP A 19 25.69 4.58 29.51
N THR A 20 26.81 4.41 30.21
CA THR A 20 26.79 4.14 31.63
C THR A 20 26.27 5.44 32.23
N ALA A 21 24.96 5.61 32.13
CA ALA A 21 24.25 6.68 32.79
C ALA A 21 24.67 6.58 34.26
N ASP A 22 25.44 7.58 34.67
CA ASP A 22 25.86 7.76 36.04
C ASP A 22 24.57 7.82 36.89
N LEU A 23 24.26 6.70 37.54
CA LEU A 23 23.08 6.50 38.40
C LEU A 23 23.15 7.37 39.68
N SER A 24 24.13 8.26 39.79
CA SER A 24 24.34 9.15 40.94
C SER A 24 23.46 10.40 40.92
N LYS A 25 22.82 10.75 39.79
CA LYS A 25 21.77 11.78 39.74
C LYS A 25 20.38 11.16 39.84
N LYS A 26 20.11 10.44 40.94
CA LYS A 26 18.74 10.07 41.31
C LYS A 26 18.01 11.35 41.73
N THR A 27 17.21 11.90 40.84
CA THR A 27 16.13 12.80 41.28
C THR A 27 15.19 11.94 42.13
N ALA A 28 14.89 12.38 43.36
CA ALA A 28 14.20 11.55 44.36
C ALA A 28 12.79 11.09 43.93
N ASP A 29 12.25 11.68 42.86
CA ASP A 29 10.88 11.50 42.38
C ASP A 29 10.79 10.65 41.10
N GLU A 30 11.90 10.10 40.58
CA GLU A 30 11.88 9.35 39.32
C GLU A 30 11.45 7.89 39.50
N ILE A 31 10.34 7.52 38.86
CA ILE A 31 9.78 6.15 38.88
C ILE A 31 10.54 5.27 37.87
N PHE A 32 10.99 4.10 38.33
CA PHE A 32 11.62 3.07 37.48
C PHE A 32 10.65 1.92 37.20
N VAL A 33 10.58 1.50 35.94
CA VAL A 33 9.77 0.37 35.48
C VAL A 33 10.68 -0.74 34.98
N ASP A 34 10.36 -1.99 35.32
CA ASP A 34 11.06 -3.16 34.81
C ASP A 34 10.47 -3.56 33.45
N LEU A 35 11.28 -3.44 32.39
CA LEU A 35 10.93 -3.86 31.03
C LEU A 35 11.96 -4.89 30.55
N GLY A 36 11.52 -6.15 30.41
CA GLY A 36 12.37 -7.21 29.87
C GLY A 36 13.65 -7.48 30.69
N GLY A 37 13.57 -7.36 32.02
CA GLY A 37 14.69 -7.58 32.94
C GLY A 37 15.64 -6.39 33.05
N LYS A 38 15.27 -5.22 32.51
CA LYS A 38 16.02 -3.97 32.61
C LYS A 38 15.16 -2.90 33.27
N LYS A 39 15.68 -2.29 34.35
CA LYS A 39 15.05 -1.13 34.99
C LYS A 39 15.30 0.12 34.17
N VAL A 40 14.23 0.70 33.64
CA VAL A 40 14.27 1.94 32.86
C VAL A 40 13.45 3.04 33.54
N PRO A 41 13.91 4.29 33.51
CA PRO A 41 13.15 5.40 34.08
C PRO A 41 11.92 5.71 33.22
N TRP A 42 10.80 5.99 33.88
CA TRP A 42 9.51 6.31 33.25
C TRP A 42 9.59 7.53 32.31
N SER A 43 10.43 8.50 32.67
CA SER A 43 10.75 9.69 31.87
C SER A 43 11.31 9.37 30.47
N ARG A 44 12.00 8.22 30.33
CA ARG A 44 12.61 7.79 29.06
C ARG A 44 11.63 7.05 28.16
N ILE A 45 10.61 6.44 28.75
CA ILE A 45 9.57 5.69 28.02
C ILE A 45 8.55 6.66 27.42
N ASN A 46 8.12 7.67 28.17
CA ASN A 46 7.05 8.59 27.75
C ASN A 46 7.57 9.91 27.19
N LYS A 47 8.60 9.86 26.36
CA LYS A 47 9.04 11.07 25.65
C LYS A 47 7.97 11.45 24.62
N PRO A 48 7.66 12.75 24.45
CA PRO A 48 6.79 13.17 23.36
C PRO A 48 7.41 12.72 22.03
N HIS A 49 6.65 12.00 21.22
CA HIS A 49 7.05 11.69 19.85
C HIS A 49 6.81 12.95 19.01
N ALA A 50 7.79 13.33 18.19
CA ALA A 50 7.58 14.36 17.19
C ALA A 50 6.57 13.81 16.17
N VAL A 51 5.40 14.46 16.08
CA VAL A 51 4.45 14.19 15.00
C VAL A 51 5.06 14.80 13.76
N VAL A 52 5.52 13.95 12.86
CA VAL A 52 6.00 14.36 11.55
C VAL A 52 4.76 14.66 10.70
N HIS A 53 4.57 15.94 10.34
CA HIS A 53 3.52 16.27 9.38
C HIS A 53 3.99 15.91 7.97
N PRO A 54 3.14 15.33 7.12
CA PRO A 54 3.52 14.99 5.75
C PRO A 54 3.99 16.22 4.96
N THR A 55 3.50 17.42 5.28
CA THR A 55 3.98 18.69 4.72
C THR A 55 5.45 18.99 4.97
N ASP A 56 6.05 18.43 6.03
CA ASP A 56 7.40 18.80 6.48
C ASP A 56 8.51 18.07 5.69
N HIS A 57 8.15 17.01 4.94
CA HIS A 57 9.10 16.20 4.17
C HIS A 57 8.72 16.00 2.71
N HIS A 58 7.61 16.56 2.24
CA HIS A 58 7.29 16.54 0.83
C HIS A 58 8.12 17.61 0.12
N PRO A 59 8.94 17.25 -0.89
CA PRO A 59 9.57 18.25 -1.72
C PRO A 59 8.48 19.08 -2.40
N GLN A 60 8.50 20.39 -2.19
CA GLN A 60 7.66 21.32 -2.93
C GLN A 60 8.25 21.44 -4.34
N VAL A 61 7.79 20.57 -5.25
CA VAL A 61 8.21 20.61 -6.65
C VAL A 61 7.28 21.55 -7.38
N ASP A 62 7.82 22.61 -7.99
CA ASP A 62 7.05 23.50 -8.86
C ASP A 62 6.62 22.72 -10.11
N ALA A 63 5.33 22.78 -10.44
CA ALA A 63 4.77 22.15 -11.64
C ALA A 63 5.46 22.66 -12.92
N ASN A 64 5.98 23.90 -12.91
CA ASN A 64 6.72 24.50 -14.02
C ASN A 64 8.20 24.11 -14.04
N SER A 65 8.71 23.44 -13.00
CA SER A 65 10.09 22.95 -12.95
C SER A 65 10.27 21.60 -13.67
N PHE A 66 9.17 20.96 -14.09
CA PHE A 66 9.23 19.74 -14.87
C PHE A 66 9.48 20.07 -16.35
N PRO A 67 10.44 19.40 -17.01
CA PRO A 67 10.64 19.58 -18.44
C PRO A 67 9.40 19.13 -19.22
N ASP A 68 9.09 19.84 -20.30
CA ASP A 68 8.03 19.44 -21.21
C ASP A 68 8.27 18.04 -21.76
N ILE A 69 7.25 17.20 -21.69
CA ILE A 69 7.28 15.84 -22.20
C ILE A 69 7.45 15.88 -23.73
N GLU A 70 8.36 15.04 -24.24
CA GLU A 70 8.63 14.90 -25.67
C GLU A 70 7.35 14.55 -26.47
N PRO A 71 7.24 15.01 -27.74
CA PRO A 71 6.02 14.81 -28.53
C PRO A 71 5.66 13.33 -28.73
N GLU A 72 6.64 12.43 -28.80
CA GLU A 72 6.39 10.98 -28.92
C GLU A 72 5.70 10.40 -27.68
N GLN A 73 6.04 10.89 -26.48
CA GLN A 73 5.45 10.40 -25.23
C GLN A 73 4.02 10.92 -25.05
N LYS A 74 3.74 12.16 -25.47
CA LYS A 74 2.37 12.69 -25.51
C LYS A 74 1.43 11.87 -26.40
N GLN A 75 1.93 11.34 -27.52
CA GLN A 75 1.14 10.46 -28.39
C GLN A 75 0.83 9.12 -27.71
N LYS A 76 1.80 8.53 -27.00
CA LYS A 76 1.60 7.26 -26.26
C LYS A 76 0.57 7.39 -25.13
N GLU A 77 0.57 8.53 -24.43
CA GLU A 77 -0.44 8.81 -23.40
C GLU A 77 -1.85 8.94 -24.00
N ASN A 78 -2.00 9.66 -25.12
CA ASN A 78 -3.29 9.77 -25.82
C ASN A 78 -3.82 8.40 -26.30
N ILE A 79 -2.93 7.53 -26.82
CA ILE A 79 -3.32 6.17 -27.23
C ILE A 79 -3.78 5.36 -26.01
N LYS A 80 -3.06 5.47 -24.89
CA LYS A 80 -3.39 4.75 -23.65
C LYS A 80 -4.71 5.24 -23.03
N GLU A 81 -4.98 6.53 -23.07
CA GLU A 81 -6.27 7.11 -22.65
C GLU A 81 -7.42 6.61 -23.53
N PHE A 82 -7.21 6.53 -24.84
CA PHE A 82 -8.18 5.98 -25.78
C PHE A 82 -8.46 4.49 -25.50
N GLU A 83 -7.43 3.67 -25.29
CA GLU A 83 -7.58 2.26 -24.92
C GLU A 83 -8.36 2.09 -23.59
N GLN A 84 -8.08 2.94 -22.60
CA GLN A 84 -8.81 2.94 -21.34
C GLN A 84 -10.29 3.32 -21.51
N GLN A 85 -10.60 4.24 -22.42
CA GLN A 85 -11.98 4.61 -22.74
C GLN A 85 -12.75 3.46 -23.39
N VAL A 86 -12.11 2.71 -24.28
CA VAL A 86 -12.70 1.50 -24.89
C VAL A 86 -12.98 0.41 -23.86
N LEU A 87 -12.11 0.27 -22.86
CA LEU A 87 -12.23 -0.71 -21.78
C LEU A 87 -13.23 -0.34 -20.68
N GLN A 88 -13.88 0.82 -20.74
CA GLN A 88 -14.88 1.20 -19.73
C GLN A 88 -16.10 0.26 -19.82
N PRO A 89 -16.38 -0.54 -18.76
CA PRO A 89 -17.31 -1.67 -18.82
C PRO A 89 -18.77 -1.26 -19.08
N ASN A 90 -19.10 0.03 -19.02
CA ASN A 90 -20.46 0.56 -19.20
C ASN A 90 -20.64 1.43 -20.45
N LEU A 91 -19.57 1.74 -21.21
CA LEU A 91 -19.66 2.70 -22.32
C LEU A 91 -20.10 2.03 -23.64
N HIS A 92 -19.79 0.74 -23.82
CA HIS A 92 -20.00 0.02 -25.08
C HIS A 92 -20.90 -1.22 -24.93
N LYS A 93 -21.76 -1.28 -23.90
CA LYS A 93 -22.68 -2.42 -23.76
C LYS A 93 -23.65 -2.43 -24.95
N PRO A 94 -23.75 -3.54 -25.72
CA PRO A 94 -24.79 -3.66 -26.72
C PRO A 94 -26.15 -3.61 -26.01
N ASN A 95 -27.04 -2.73 -26.47
CA ASN A 95 -28.42 -2.70 -26.02
C ASN A 95 -29.15 -3.88 -26.68
N VAL A 96 -29.22 -5.01 -25.99
CA VAL A 96 -29.91 -6.22 -26.47
C VAL A 96 -31.36 -6.13 -26.04
N ASP A 97 -32.28 -6.09 -27.01
CA ASP A 97 -33.72 -6.14 -26.74
C ASP A 97 -34.08 -7.50 -26.12
N ALA A 98 -34.83 -7.48 -25.01
CA ALA A 98 -35.31 -8.68 -24.33
C ALA A 98 -36.19 -9.55 -25.24
N ASN A 99 -36.83 -8.95 -26.25
CA ASN A 99 -37.66 -9.65 -27.23
C ASN A 99 -36.85 -10.13 -28.46
N SER A 100 -35.55 -9.85 -28.52
CA SER A 100 -34.66 -10.37 -29.57
C SER A 100 -34.20 -11.81 -29.30
N PHE A 101 -34.47 -12.34 -28.10
CA PHE A 101 -34.16 -13.72 -27.77
C PHE A 101 -35.25 -14.63 -28.34
N PRO A 102 -34.88 -15.76 -28.99
CA PRO A 102 -35.87 -16.72 -29.46
C PRO A 102 -36.66 -17.29 -28.28
N ASP A 103 -37.96 -17.48 -28.48
CA ASP A 103 -38.82 -18.16 -27.51
C ASP A 103 -38.27 -19.56 -27.19
N ILE A 104 -38.43 -19.97 -25.93
CA ILE A 104 -38.01 -21.29 -25.47
C ILE A 104 -38.71 -22.39 -26.31
N GLU A 105 -37.93 -23.37 -26.76
CA GLU A 105 -38.45 -24.48 -27.55
C GLU A 105 -39.59 -25.21 -26.79
N PRO A 106 -40.62 -25.70 -27.51
CA PRO A 106 -41.79 -26.31 -26.89
C PRO A 106 -41.46 -27.55 -26.04
N GLU A 107 -40.32 -28.20 -26.29
CA GLU A 107 -39.83 -29.33 -25.49
C GLU A 107 -39.34 -28.89 -24.10
N ALA A 108 -38.59 -27.78 -24.02
CA ALA A 108 -38.07 -27.25 -22.75
C ALA A 108 -39.20 -26.77 -21.84
N LYS A 109 -40.25 -26.17 -22.40
CA LYS A 109 -41.44 -25.75 -21.65
C LYS A 109 -42.17 -26.92 -20.99
N LYS A 110 -42.33 -28.03 -21.73
CA LYS A 110 -42.95 -29.26 -21.19
C LYS A 110 -42.13 -29.89 -20.07
N ARG A 111 -40.80 -29.83 -20.17
CA ARG A 111 -39.91 -30.36 -19.14
C ARG A 111 -40.02 -29.58 -17.82
N GLU A 112 -40.15 -28.26 -17.90
CA GLU A 112 -40.33 -27.40 -16.72
C GLU A 112 -41.69 -27.68 -16.02
N GLU A 113 -42.77 -27.78 -16.79
CA GLU A 113 -44.11 -28.11 -16.27
C GLU A 113 -44.14 -29.50 -15.60
N LEU A 114 -43.46 -30.49 -16.18
CA LEU A 114 -43.31 -31.81 -15.57
C LEU A 114 -42.52 -31.75 -14.24
N LEU A 115 -41.46 -30.96 -14.17
CA LEU A 115 -40.69 -30.78 -12.95
C LEU A 115 -41.50 -30.05 -11.86
N GLU A 116 -42.29 -29.06 -12.23
CA GLU A 116 -43.14 -28.31 -11.31
C GLU A 116 -44.25 -29.18 -10.74
N SER A 117 -44.90 -30.01 -11.57
CA SER A 117 -45.88 -31.00 -11.09
C SER A 117 -45.26 -32.07 -10.17
N GLN A 118 -43.99 -32.44 -10.37
CA GLN A 118 -43.27 -33.33 -9.46
C GLN A 118 -42.89 -32.66 -8.15
N ARG A 119 -42.58 -31.35 -8.16
CA ARG A 119 -42.34 -30.58 -6.93
C ARG A 119 -43.62 -30.46 -6.11
N ALA A 120 -44.74 -30.11 -6.74
CA ALA A 120 -46.05 -30.04 -6.09
C ALA A 120 -46.45 -31.37 -5.44
N LYS A 121 -46.16 -32.51 -6.09
CA LYS A 121 -46.43 -33.86 -5.54
C LYS A 121 -45.49 -34.29 -4.40
N LYS A 122 -44.37 -33.60 -4.20
CA LYS A 122 -43.41 -33.87 -3.12
C LYS A 122 -43.62 -32.94 -1.91
N GLU A 123 -44.45 -31.91 -2.06
CA GLU A 123 -44.76 -30.94 -1.01
C GLU A 123 -46.03 -31.32 -0.21
N ASP A 124 -46.73 -32.40 -0.59
CA ASP A 124 -47.75 -33.13 0.20
C ASP A 124 -47.14 -34.34 0.93
#